data_AF-A0A925FT84-F1
#
_entry.id   AF-A0A925FT84-F1
#
_cell.length_a   1.000
_cell.length_b   1.000
_cell.length_c   1.000
_cell.angle_alpha   90.00
_cell.angle_beta   90.00
_cell.angle_gamma   90.00
#
_symmetry.space_group_name_H-M   'P 1'
#
loop_
_entity.id
_entity.type
_entity.pdbx_description
1 polymer ?
#
loop_
_entity_poly.entity_id
_entity_poly.type
_entity_poly.pdbx_seq_one_letter_code
_entity_poly.pdbx_strand_id
1 'polypeptide(L)'
;MTPENILFKLANGSSFEIMDWKFVPKEEAPDVDDAAKGEKKKGKRTRNEEIEAAREEGEPEKIEDKYDIWYQVRLDPSVSPAPAGWLFGRQVELQVPSDIVFFQQNNRKFVTWQRLDTDAADKAVTTDRTSTPGSWVILSRTNQVKAIDGVEPDFDGILVLAFDKYDQSYYTVWRTTGEVWGTLPLKVDGQGDNKTFTIQIRHPEGRMDAKRFVVFRDKNRMKVTPPEDIAQYQAARVR
;
A
#
# COMPACT_ATOMS: atom_id res chain seq x y z
N MET A 1 -20.37 -25.70 9.03
CA MET A 1 -20.66 -24.95 7.79
C MET A 1 -19.32 -24.51 7.25
N THR A 2 -18.89 -25.09 6.13
CA THR A 2 -17.70 -24.62 5.41
C THR A 2 -18.02 -23.24 4.84
N PRO A 3 -17.18 -22.21 5.05
CA PRO A 3 -17.38 -20.92 4.40
C PRO A 3 -17.30 -21.16 2.88
N GLU A 4 -18.41 -20.95 2.17
CA GLU A 4 -18.44 -21.02 0.72
C GLU A 4 -17.53 -19.92 0.19
N ASN A 5 -16.43 -20.30 -0.46
CA ASN A 5 -15.57 -19.37 -1.18
C ASN A 5 -16.36 -18.86 -2.39
N ILE A 6 -16.89 -17.65 -2.32
CA ILE A 6 -17.62 -17.04 -3.43
C ILE A 6 -16.59 -16.44 -4.39
N LEU A 7 -16.48 -17.04 -5.59
CA LEU A 7 -15.59 -16.54 -6.64
C LEU A 7 -16.30 -15.40 -7.40
N PHE A 8 -15.87 -14.16 -7.19
CA PHE A 8 -16.35 -13.02 -7.98
C PHE A 8 -15.38 -12.72 -9.12
N LYS A 9 -15.87 -12.83 -10.36
CA LYS A 9 -15.15 -12.27 -11.52
C LYS A 9 -15.51 -10.79 -11.64
N LEU A 10 -14.60 -9.93 -11.25
CA LEU A 10 -14.73 -8.49 -11.45
C LEU A 10 -14.44 -8.14 -12.92
N ALA A 11 -15.14 -7.13 -13.45
CA ALA A 11 -14.81 -6.59 -14.76
C ALA A 11 -13.43 -5.93 -14.71
N ASN A 12 -12.68 -5.98 -15.81
CA ASN A 12 -11.41 -5.25 -15.91
C ASN A 12 -11.67 -3.76 -15.63
N GLY A 13 -10.87 -3.17 -14.74
CA GLY A 13 -11.06 -1.80 -14.28
C GLY A 13 -12.06 -1.62 -13.13
N SER A 14 -12.50 -2.69 -12.47
CA SER A 14 -13.32 -2.56 -11.24
C SER A 14 -12.48 -1.95 -10.11
N SER A 15 -13.02 -0.93 -9.43
CA SER A 15 -12.41 -0.34 -8.25
C SER A 15 -12.82 -1.06 -6.98
N PHE A 16 -11.89 -1.23 -6.04
CA PHE A 16 -12.16 -1.72 -4.70
C PHE A 16 -11.36 -0.92 -3.68
N GLU A 17 -11.88 -0.84 -2.46
CA GLU A 17 -11.20 -0.23 -1.33
C GLU A 17 -10.41 -1.32 -0.60
N ILE A 18 -9.08 -1.15 -0.49
CA ILE A 18 -8.24 -2.07 0.29
C ILE A 18 -8.39 -1.70 1.77
N MET A 19 -8.95 -2.63 2.53
CA MET A 19 -9.23 -2.48 3.97
C MET A 19 -8.09 -3.02 4.83
N ASP A 20 -7.47 -4.12 4.40
CA ASP A 20 -6.40 -4.85 5.12
C ASP A 20 -5.61 -5.70 4.12
N TRP A 21 -4.50 -6.32 4.53
CA TRP A 21 -3.78 -7.32 3.73
C TRP A 21 -2.98 -8.30 4.62
N LYS A 22 -2.63 -9.47 4.09
CA LYS A 22 -1.83 -10.49 4.81
C LYS A 22 -0.95 -11.31 3.87
N PHE A 23 0.18 -11.78 4.39
CA PHE A 23 0.98 -12.82 3.75
C PHE A 23 0.49 -14.21 4.15
N VAL A 24 0.12 -15.01 3.16
CA VAL A 24 -0.21 -16.44 3.31
C VAL A 24 0.96 -17.23 2.74
N PRO A 25 1.55 -18.19 3.47
CA PRO A 25 2.56 -19.09 2.89
C PRO A 25 1.96 -19.78 1.67
N LYS A 26 2.73 -19.90 0.58
CA LYS A 26 2.30 -20.77 -0.52
C LYS A 26 2.18 -22.18 0.02
N GLU A 27 1.08 -22.85 -0.26
CA GLU A 27 1.09 -24.30 -0.13
C GLU A 27 2.14 -24.81 -1.10
N GLU A 28 3.20 -25.43 -0.57
CA GLU A 28 4.11 -26.23 -1.39
C GLU A 28 3.21 -27.22 -2.13
N ALA A 29 3.17 -27.12 -3.46
CA ALA A 29 2.62 -28.19 -4.28
C ALA A 29 3.25 -29.49 -3.78
N PRO A 30 2.49 -30.59 -3.61
CA PRO A 30 3.07 -31.84 -3.15
C PRO A 30 4.24 -32.15 -4.07
N ASP A 31 5.45 -32.13 -3.51
CA ASP A 31 6.66 -32.55 -4.20
C ASP A 31 6.34 -33.89 -4.84
N VAL A 32 6.31 -33.92 -6.17
CA VAL A 32 6.32 -35.17 -6.90
C VAL A 32 7.70 -35.75 -6.63
N ASP A 33 7.70 -36.70 -5.69
CA ASP A 33 8.83 -37.30 -5.01
C ASP A 33 9.72 -38.08 -6.01
N ASP A 34 10.55 -37.36 -6.77
CA ASP A 34 11.52 -37.92 -7.72
C ASP A 34 12.97 -37.70 -7.24
N ALA A 35 13.26 -37.93 -5.95
CA ALA A 35 14.62 -37.94 -5.44
C ALA A 35 14.90 -39.07 -4.41
N ALA A 36 16.06 -39.70 -4.60
CA ALA A 36 16.46 -40.96 -3.97
C ALA A 36 16.65 -40.89 -2.44
N LYS A 37 16.26 -41.99 -1.77
CA LYS A 37 16.52 -42.32 -0.36
C LYS A 37 17.89 -41.84 0.13
N GLY A 38 17.93 -40.83 1.02
CA GLY A 38 19.14 -40.61 1.81
C GLY A 38 19.31 -39.29 2.56
N GLU A 39 18.62 -38.20 2.21
CA GLU A 39 18.93 -36.91 2.83
C GLU A 39 18.07 -36.61 4.08
N LYS A 40 18.77 -36.40 5.20
CA LYS A 40 18.17 -36.05 6.49
C LYS A 40 17.55 -34.66 6.42
N LYS A 41 16.24 -34.57 6.70
CA LYS A 41 15.49 -33.33 6.91
C LYS A 41 16.25 -32.39 7.86
N LYS A 42 16.70 -31.23 7.33
CA LYS A 42 17.18 -30.12 8.15
C LYS A 42 16.02 -29.60 9.01
N GLY A 43 16.33 -29.36 10.27
CA GLY A 43 15.38 -29.06 11.33
C GLY A 43 14.47 -27.87 11.03
N LYS A 44 13.24 -27.99 11.53
CA LYS A 44 12.15 -27.02 11.51
C LYS A 44 12.61 -25.70 12.14
N ARG A 45 13.08 -24.75 11.32
CA ARG A 45 13.27 -23.35 11.75
C ARG A 45 11.91 -22.68 11.87
N THR A 46 11.80 -21.72 12.78
CA THR A 46 10.53 -21.04 13.01
C THR A 46 10.26 -20.04 11.87
N ARG A 47 8.97 -19.83 11.56
CA ARG A 47 8.42 -19.02 10.44
C ARG A 47 9.10 -17.65 10.24
N ASN A 48 9.61 -17.03 11.30
CA ASN A 48 10.30 -15.73 11.25
C ASN A 48 11.78 -15.84 10.84
N GLU A 49 12.49 -16.89 11.27
CA GLU A 49 13.93 -17.05 11.02
C GLU A 49 14.24 -17.32 9.55
N GLU A 50 13.34 -17.99 8.83
CA GLU A 50 13.49 -18.25 7.39
C GLU A 50 13.19 -17.02 6.53
N ILE A 51 12.29 -16.14 6.99
CA ILE A 51 12.02 -14.85 6.34
C ILE A 51 13.20 -13.91 6.57
N GLU A 52 13.81 -13.95 7.75
CA GLU A 52 15.00 -13.17 8.09
C GLU A 52 16.21 -13.58 7.23
N ALA A 53 16.46 -14.89 7.10
CA ALA A 53 17.59 -15.41 6.33
C ALA A 53 17.50 -15.09 4.81
N ALA A 54 16.32 -15.19 4.21
CA ALA A 54 16.13 -14.86 2.78
C ALA A 54 16.23 -13.34 2.50
N ARG A 55 15.93 -12.50 3.50
CA ARG A 55 16.05 -11.03 3.41
C ARG A 55 17.49 -10.54 3.58
N GLU A 56 18.29 -11.20 4.41
CA GLU A 56 19.70 -10.86 4.66
C GLU A 56 20.58 -11.13 3.42
N GLU A 57 20.17 -12.10 2.59
CA GLU A 57 20.88 -12.49 1.36
C GLU A 57 20.61 -11.55 0.16
N GLY A 58 19.73 -10.54 0.30
CA GLY A 58 19.50 -9.55 -0.75
C GLY A 58 18.67 -10.04 -1.95
N GLU A 59 17.95 -11.15 -1.81
CA GLU A 59 17.12 -11.74 -2.88
C GLU A 59 15.61 -11.61 -2.59
N PRO A 60 14.98 -10.47 -2.92
CA PRO A 60 13.55 -10.25 -2.72
C PRO A 60 12.66 -11.22 -3.54
N GLU A 61 13.18 -11.80 -4.62
CA GLU A 61 12.50 -12.80 -5.44
C GLU A 61 12.12 -14.06 -4.61
N LYS A 62 12.96 -14.47 -3.66
CA LYS A 62 12.71 -15.63 -2.78
C LYS A 62 11.48 -15.46 -1.86
N ILE A 63 11.11 -14.22 -1.53
CA ILE A 63 9.94 -13.93 -0.66
C ILE A 63 8.65 -14.00 -1.46
N GLU A 64 8.66 -13.43 -2.67
CA GLU A 64 7.58 -13.59 -3.66
C GLU A 64 7.44 -15.05 -4.10
N ASP A 65 8.50 -15.86 -3.96
CA ASP A 65 8.49 -17.31 -4.20
C ASP A 65 7.91 -18.13 -3.05
N LYS A 66 7.93 -17.65 -1.81
CA LYS A 66 7.46 -18.42 -0.64
C LYS A 66 6.12 -17.96 -0.07
N TYR A 67 5.72 -16.71 -0.30
CA TYR A 67 4.49 -16.14 0.26
C TYR A 67 3.62 -15.50 -0.81
N ASP A 68 2.33 -15.68 -0.63
CA ASP A 68 1.25 -15.12 -1.42
C ASP A 68 0.63 -13.93 -0.65
N ILE A 69 0.55 -12.77 -1.28
CA ILE A 69 -0.11 -11.58 -0.72
C ILE A 69 -1.62 -11.74 -0.88
N TRP A 70 -2.40 -11.44 0.15
CA TRP A 70 -3.86 -11.36 0.09
C TRP A 70 -4.31 -9.97 0.53
N TYR A 71 -5.16 -9.31 -0.24
CA TYR A 71 -5.76 -8.02 0.08
C TYR A 71 -7.19 -8.25 0.59
N GLN A 72 -7.53 -7.76 1.78
CA GLN A 72 -8.93 -7.61 2.16
C GLN A 72 -9.49 -6.39 1.47
N VAL A 73 -10.50 -6.58 0.63
CA VAL A 73 -11.08 -5.51 -0.15
C VAL A 73 -12.58 -5.38 0.13
N ARG A 74 -13.07 -4.15 0.06
CA ARG A 74 -14.48 -3.84 0.03
C ARG A 74 -14.86 -3.39 -1.37
N LEU A 75 -15.91 -3.99 -1.90
CA LEU A 75 -16.52 -3.55 -3.15
C LEU A 75 -17.56 -2.47 -2.85
N ASP A 76 -17.85 -1.63 -3.83
CA ASP A 76 -18.96 -0.70 -3.74
C ASP A 76 -20.26 -1.50 -3.46
N PRO A 77 -21.14 -1.05 -2.54
CA PRO A 77 -22.39 -1.74 -2.22
C PRO A 77 -23.29 -2.00 -3.43
N SER A 78 -23.17 -1.21 -4.50
CA SER A 78 -23.86 -1.43 -5.78
C SER A 78 -23.33 -2.61 -6.59
N VAL A 79 -22.07 -3.01 -6.37
CA VAL A 79 -21.42 -4.16 -7.03
C VAL A 79 -21.58 -5.43 -6.19
N SER A 80 -21.43 -5.32 -4.87
CA SER A 80 -21.65 -6.44 -3.97
C SER A 80 -22.21 -5.97 -2.63
N PRO A 81 -23.32 -6.56 -2.15
CA PRO A 81 -23.83 -6.30 -0.81
C PRO A 81 -22.98 -6.97 0.29
N ALA A 82 -21.98 -7.78 -0.08
CA ALA A 82 -21.16 -8.52 0.87
C ALA A 82 -20.19 -7.60 1.63
N PRO A 83 -20.02 -7.78 2.96
CA PRO A 83 -18.97 -7.12 3.71
C PRO A 83 -17.59 -7.58 3.19
N ALA A 84 -16.57 -6.75 3.38
CA ALA A 84 -15.22 -6.90 2.81
C ALA A 84 -14.68 -8.35 2.78
N GLY A 85 -14.08 -8.75 1.65
CA GLY A 85 -13.58 -10.10 1.40
C GLY A 85 -12.09 -10.13 1.05
N TRP A 86 -11.44 -11.28 1.17
CA TRP A 86 -10.02 -11.44 0.84
C TRP A 86 -9.81 -11.81 -0.63
N LEU A 87 -8.96 -11.06 -1.34
CA LEU A 87 -8.51 -11.28 -2.70
C LEU A 87 -7.05 -11.70 -2.73
N PHE A 88 -6.74 -12.71 -3.53
CA PHE A 88 -5.37 -13.13 -3.73
C PHE A 88 -4.62 -12.14 -4.65
N GLY A 89 -3.55 -11.55 -4.15
CA GLY A 89 -2.83 -10.44 -4.77
C GLY A 89 -2.18 -10.77 -6.11
N ARG A 90 -1.85 -12.03 -6.41
CA ARG A 90 -1.37 -12.42 -7.75
C ARG A 90 -2.47 -12.50 -8.80
N GLN A 91 -3.73 -12.61 -8.38
CA GLN A 91 -4.88 -12.59 -9.27
C GLN A 91 -5.36 -11.15 -9.55
N VAL A 92 -4.72 -10.15 -8.95
CA VAL A 92 -5.13 -8.75 -9.04
C VAL A 92 -3.92 -7.88 -9.36
N GLU A 93 -3.90 -7.34 -10.58
CA GLU A 93 -2.95 -6.29 -10.92
C GLU A 93 -3.54 -4.95 -10.44
N LEU A 94 -2.87 -4.31 -9.48
CA LEU A 94 -3.24 -2.94 -9.09
C LEU A 94 -2.88 -2.01 -10.26
N GLN A 95 -3.89 -1.57 -10.98
CA GLN A 95 -3.72 -0.68 -12.12
C GLN A 95 -3.35 0.73 -11.64
N VAL A 96 -2.05 0.98 -11.50
CA VAL A 96 -1.52 2.31 -11.18
C VAL A 96 -1.90 3.28 -12.32
N PRO A 97 -2.46 4.45 -12.01
CA PRO A 97 -2.77 5.47 -13.01
C PRO A 97 -1.55 5.81 -13.87
N SER A 98 -1.75 5.89 -15.19
CA SER A 98 -0.66 6.09 -16.16
C SER A 98 0.08 7.43 -15.95
N ASP A 99 -0.57 8.40 -15.34
CA ASP A 99 -0.02 9.72 -15.02
C ASP A 99 0.83 9.73 -13.74
N ILE A 100 0.84 8.66 -12.95
CA ILE A 100 1.72 8.54 -11.76
C ILE A 100 2.63 7.31 -11.75
N VAL A 101 2.42 6.35 -12.64
CA VAL A 101 3.20 5.09 -12.67
C VAL A 101 4.72 5.32 -12.75
N PHE A 102 5.14 6.38 -13.43
CA PHE A 102 6.55 6.73 -13.58
C PHE A 102 7.20 7.33 -12.31
N PHE A 103 6.41 7.65 -11.27
CA PHE A 103 6.94 8.02 -9.95
C PHE A 103 7.22 6.81 -9.06
N GLN A 104 6.82 5.61 -9.48
CA GLN A 104 7.15 4.39 -8.77
C GLN A 104 8.64 4.10 -8.93
N GLN A 105 9.37 4.07 -7.81
CA GLN A 105 10.81 3.79 -7.82
C GLN A 105 11.04 2.28 -7.76
N ASN A 106 12.14 1.77 -8.32
CA ASN A 106 12.42 0.33 -8.43
C ASN A 106 12.23 -0.43 -7.10
N ASN A 107 12.69 0.16 -5.98
CA ASN A 107 12.65 -0.47 -4.66
C ASN A 107 11.48 0.01 -3.77
N ARG A 108 10.53 0.77 -4.33
CA ARG A 108 9.41 1.37 -3.61
C ARG A 108 8.14 1.20 -4.43
N LYS A 109 7.30 0.26 -4.00
CA LYS A 109 6.04 -0.05 -4.68
C LYS A 109 4.91 0.81 -4.13
N PHE A 110 3.97 1.20 -4.98
CA PHE A 110 2.75 1.86 -4.51
C PHE A 110 1.83 0.84 -3.87
N VAL A 111 1.27 1.20 -2.72
CA VAL A 111 0.35 0.35 -1.95
C VAL A 111 -1.07 0.87 -2.11
N THR A 112 -1.24 2.19 -2.04
CA THR A 112 -2.52 2.85 -2.28
C THR A 112 -2.27 4.28 -2.75
N TRP A 113 -3.25 4.84 -3.46
CA TRP A 113 -3.24 6.21 -3.92
C TRP A 113 -4.66 6.76 -3.94
N GLN A 114 -4.80 8.05 -3.67
CA GLN A 114 -6.08 8.76 -3.75
C GLN A 114 -5.88 10.09 -4.47
N ARG A 115 -6.87 10.43 -5.30
CA ARG A 115 -6.87 11.66 -6.09
C ARG A 115 -7.36 12.83 -5.23
N LEU A 116 -6.60 13.92 -5.21
CA LEU A 116 -6.83 15.09 -4.36
C LEU A 116 -7.61 16.22 -5.07
N ASP A 117 -7.72 16.19 -6.39
CA ASP A 117 -8.42 17.19 -7.20
C ASP A 117 -9.83 16.74 -7.64
N THR A 118 -10.35 15.63 -7.10
CA THR A 118 -11.70 15.12 -7.39
C THR A 118 -12.72 15.57 -6.34
N ASP A 119 -13.89 16.05 -6.78
CA ASP A 119 -14.95 16.53 -5.87
C ASP A 119 -15.64 15.41 -5.07
N ALA A 120 -15.53 14.15 -5.53
CA ALA A 120 -16.02 12.97 -4.83
C ALA A 120 -14.87 12.29 -4.07
N ALA A 121 -14.87 12.43 -2.74
CA ALA A 121 -13.93 11.74 -1.84
C ALA A 121 -14.10 10.20 -1.85
N ASP A 122 -15.27 9.70 -2.26
CA ASP A 122 -15.65 8.28 -2.19
C ASP A 122 -15.45 7.49 -3.49
N LYS A 123 -15.03 8.13 -4.59
CA LYS A 123 -14.75 7.39 -5.83
C LYS A 123 -13.28 7.02 -5.90
N ALA A 124 -12.98 5.76 -5.64
CA ALA A 124 -11.74 5.15 -6.10
C ALA A 124 -11.63 5.40 -7.61
N VAL A 125 -10.77 6.35 -7.99
CA VAL A 125 -10.71 6.83 -9.37
C VAL A 125 -10.05 5.75 -10.21
N THR A 126 -10.86 5.01 -10.95
CA THR A 126 -10.41 4.23 -12.12
C THR A 126 -10.07 5.25 -13.20
N THR A 127 -8.86 5.77 -13.15
CA THR A 127 -8.34 6.61 -14.22
C THR A 127 -8.10 5.72 -15.43
N ASP A 128 -9.01 5.81 -16.39
CA ASP A 128 -8.75 5.33 -17.75
C ASP A 128 -7.45 5.97 -18.27
N ARG A 129 -6.82 5.32 -19.26
CA ARG A 129 -5.64 5.86 -19.99
C ARG A 129 -5.86 7.27 -20.57
N THR A 130 -7.10 7.75 -20.60
CA THR A 130 -7.54 9.06 -21.12
C THR A 130 -7.85 10.08 -20.02
N SER A 131 -7.70 9.74 -18.74
CA SER A 131 -7.98 10.69 -17.65
C SER A 131 -6.96 11.83 -17.61
N THR A 132 -7.42 13.03 -17.28
CA THR A 132 -6.55 14.20 -17.12
C THR A 132 -5.60 14.00 -15.95
N PRO A 133 -4.31 14.41 -16.08
CA PRO A 133 -3.35 14.37 -14.98
C PRO A 133 -3.92 15.04 -13.73
N GLY A 134 -3.76 14.37 -12.59
CA GLY A 134 -4.38 14.76 -11.32
C GLY A 134 -3.37 15.15 -10.25
N SER A 135 -3.88 15.56 -9.08
CA SER A 135 -3.07 15.66 -7.87
C SER A 135 -3.31 14.42 -7.01
N TRP A 136 -2.28 13.90 -6.37
CA TRP A 136 -2.32 12.57 -5.76
C TRP A 136 -1.67 12.55 -4.39
N VAL A 137 -2.28 11.84 -3.45
CA VAL A 137 -1.59 11.29 -2.29
C VAL A 137 -1.30 9.82 -2.56
N ILE A 138 -0.06 9.41 -2.34
CA ILE A 138 0.45 8.08 -2.66
C ILE A 138 1.12 7.53 -1.41
N LEU A 139 0.70 6.34 -1.00
CA LEU A 139 1.39 5.55 0.02
C LEU A 139 2.18 4.45 -0.66
N SER A 140 3.40 4.27 -0.19
CA SER A 140 4.35 3.36 -0.81
C SER A 140 5.11 2.56 0.23
N ARG A 141 5.59 1.39 -0.19
CA ARG A 141 6.29 0.44 0.63
C ARG A 141 7.62 0.08 0.00
N THR A 142 8.65 0.04 0.82
CA THR A 142 9.94 -0.57 0.52
C THR A 142 10.06 -1.89 1.25
N ASN A 143 11.00 -2.72 0.82
CA ASN A 143 11.37 -3.92 1.55
C ASN A 143 12.33 -3.63 2.74
N GLN A 144 12.61 -2.35 3.05
CA GLN A 144 13.60 -1.95 4.04
C GLN A 144 13.01 -1.82 5.46
N VAL A 145 11.80 -1.29 5.61
CA VAL A 145 11.19 -1.17 6.94
C VAL A 145 10.72 -2.53 7.43
N LYS A 146 11.34 -2.99 8.52
CA LYS A 146 11.13 -4.30 9.14
C LYS A 146 9.88 -4.33 10.02
N ALA A 147 9.44 -5.56 10.33
CA ALA A 147 8.42 -5.78 11.34
C ALA A 147 8.89 -5.25 12.70
N ILE A 148 7.98 -4.61 13.43
CA ILE A 148 8.18 -4.25 14.84
C ILE A 148 7.10 -5.00 15.63
N ASP A 149 7.51 -5.79 16.62
CA ASP A 149 6.64 -6.67 17.41
C ASP A 149 5.88 -7.71 16.56
N GLY A 150 6.51 -8.20 15.48
CA GLY A 150 5.94 -9.21 14.60
C GLY A 150 4.89 -8.69 13.61
N VAL A 151 4.63 -7.38 13.59
CA VAL A 151 3.71 -6.73 12.64
C VAL A 151 4.53 -5.89 11.65
N GLU A 152 4.29 -6.09 10.36
CA GLU A 152 4.87 -5.26 9.29
C GLU A 152 4.01 -4.03 9.03
N PRO A 153 4.59 -2.88 8.65
CA PRO A 153 3.80 -1.75 8.20
C PRO A 153 3.23 -2.02 6.80
N ASP A 154 2.07 -1.45 6.53
CA ASP A 154 1.45 -1.49 5.20
C ASP A 154 2.17 -0.54 4.24
N PHE A 155 2.66 0.59 4.75
CA PHE A 155 3.43 1.56 3.99
C PHE A 155 4.53 2.19 4.85
N ASP A 156 5.58 2.66 4.18
CA ASP A 156 6.71 3.33 4.84
C ASP A 156 7.13 4.66 4.20
N GLY A 157 6.41 5.09 3.17
CA GLY A 157 6.61 6.41 2.60
C GLY A 157 5.31 7.00 2.09
N ILE A 158 5.20 8.31 2.27
CA ILE A 158 4.06 9.11 1.85
C ILE A 158 4.59 10.13 0.86
N LEU A 159 3.95 10.22 -0.30
CA LEU A 159 4.27 11.16 -1.36
C LEU A 159 2.99 11.90 -1.75
N VAL A 160 3.05 13.23 -1.77
CA VAL A 160 1.96 14.07 -2.27
C VAL A 160 2.46 14.82 -3.50
N LEU A 161 1.82 14.57 -4.63
CA LEU A 161 2.09 15.17 -5.91
C LEU A 161 0.94 16.10 -6.29
N ALA A 162 1.29 17.22 -6.92
CA ALA A 162 0.32 18.07 -7.58
C ALA A 162 0.71 18.27 -9.03
N PHE A 163 -0.30 18.28 -9.89
CA PHE A 163 -0.16 18.61 -11.30
C PHE A 163 -0.42 20.10 -11.51
N ASP A 164 0.55 20.81 -12.10
CA ASP A 164 0.35 22.16 -12.57
C ASP A 164 -0.15 22.13 -14.02
N LYS A 165 -1.38 22.58 -14.23
CA LYS A 165 -2.01 22.63 -15.55
C LYS A 165 -1.36 23.64 -16.49
N TYR A 166 -0.68 24.65 -15.98
CA TYR A 166 -0.04 25.69 -16.78
C TYR A 166 1.33 25.22 -17.27
N ASP A 167 2.11 24.61 -16.38
CA ASP A 167 3.44 24.08 -16.70
C ASP A 167 3.37 22.64 -17.25
N GLN A 168 2.18 22.05 -17.30
CA GLN A 168 1.91 20.65 -17.68
C GLN A 168 2.86 19.67 -16.99
N SER A 169 3.18 19.93 -15.72
CA SER A 169 4.20 19.18 -15.00
C SER A 169 3.78 18.89 -13.56
N TYR A 170 4.37 17.84 -13.02
CA TYR A 170 4.21 17.46 -11.64
C TYR A 170 5.25 18.12 -10.76
N TYR A 171 4.83 18.50 -9.55
CA TYR A 171 5.74 18.86 -8.48
C TYR A 171 5.37 18.14 -7.19
N THR A 172 6.39 17.86 -6.39
CA THR A 172 6.20 17.32 -5.04
C THR A 172 5.69 18.43 -4.13
N VAL A 173 4.50 18.25 -3.58
CA VAL A 173 3.93 19.15 -2.57
C VAL A 173 4.48 18.81 -1.20
N TRP A 174 4.52 17.52 -0.88
CA TRP A 174 5.03 17.02 0.37
C TRP A 174 5.52 15.59 0.20
N ARG A 175 6.52 15.21 0.99
CA ARG A 175 6.97 13.82 1.12
C ARG A 175 7.52 13.60 2.51
N THR A 176 7.51 12.35 2.97
CA THR A 176 8.29 11.99 4.15
C THR A 176 9.78 12.20 3.87
N THR A 177 10.50 12.73 4.86
CA THR A 177 11.96 12.94 4.77
C THR A 177 12.76 11.71 5.22
N GLY A 178 12.10 10.80 5.94
CA GLY A 178 12.59 9.47 6.28
C GLY A 178 11.52 8.41 6.06
N GLU A 179 11.76 7.25 6.63
CA GLU A 179 10.78 6.17 6.67
C GLU A 179 9.79 6.40 7.82
N VAL A 180 8.53 6.07 7.55
CA VAL A 180 7.50 5.97 8.57
C VAL A 180 7.10 4.51 8.72
N TRP A 181 6.42 4.19 9.81
CA TRP A 181 5.75 2.89 9.94
C TRP A 181 4.26 3.20 10.00
N GLY A 182 3.51 2.85 8.96
CA GLY A 182 2.10 3.19 8.87
C GLY A 182 1.21 2.05 8.41
N THR A 183 -0.08 2.16 8.73
CA THR A 183 -1.11 1.19 8.35
C THR A 183 -2.27 1.88 7.63
N LEU A 184 -2.90 1.13 6.75
CA LEU A 184 -4.16 1.47 6.10
C LEU A 184 -5.28 1.56 7.14
N PRO A 185 -6.41 2.22 6.82
CA PRO A 185 -6.74 2.85 5.53
C PRO A 185 -6.18 4.27 5.36
N LEU A 186 -5.96 4.65 4.10
CA LEU A 186 -5.85 6.05 3.68
C LEU A 186 -7.26 6.61 3.50
N LYS A 187 -7.61 7.62 4.31
CA LYS A 187 -8.90 8.32 4.18
C LYS A 187 -8.68 9.70 3.60
N VAL A 188 -9.50 10.11 2.65
CA VAL A 188 -9.54 11.49 2.15
C VAL A 188 -10.93 12.03 2.44
N ASP A 189 -10.98 13.17 3.11
CA ASP A 189 -12.20 13.88 3.47
C ASP A 189 -12.19 15.29 2.87
N GLY A 190 -13.37 15.87 2.67
CA GLY A 190 -13.53 17.25 2.19
C GLY A 190 -13.81 17.38 0.69
N GLN A 191 -14.19 18.59 0.29
CA GLN A 191 -14.68 18.92 -1.05
C GLN A 191 -13.94 20.13 -1.63
N GLY A 192 -13.85 20.16 -2.96
CA GLY A 192 -13.15 21.21 -3.70
C GLY A 192 -11.68 21.33 -3.27
N ASP A 193 -11.24 22.58 -3.11
CA ASP A 193 -9.85 22.92 -2.83
C ASP A 193 -9.41 22.67 -1.37
N ASN A 194 -10.35 22.37 -0.46
CA ASN A 194 -10.05 22.12 0.96
C ASN A 194 -10.33 20.67 1.31
N LYS A 195 -9.27 19.87 1.34
CA LYS A 195 -9.33 18.45 1.68
C LYS A 195 -8.43 18.14 2.85
N THR A 196 -8.69 17.03 3.50
CA THR A 196 -7.75 16.46 4.45
C THR A 196 -7.57 15.00 4.17
N PHE A 197 -6.36 14.49 4.28
CA PHE A 197 -6.16 13.04 4.29
C PHE A 197 -5.67 12.58 5.65
N THR A 198 -6.17 11.43 6.08
CA THR A 198 -5.86 10.84 7.38
C THR A 198 -5.29 9.45 7.18
N ILE A 199 -4.20 9.17 7.88
CA ILE A 199 -3.50 7.88 7.86
C ILE A 199 -3.09 7.50 9.28
N GLN A 200 -2.91 6.21 9.54
CA GLN A 200 -2.40 5.72 10.82
C GLN A 200 -0.89 5.56 10.75
N ILE A 201 -0.17 6.18 11.69
CA ILE A 201 1.30 6.11 11.76
C ILE A 201 1.70 5.73 13.18
N ARG A 202 2.68 4.83 13.28
CA ARG A 202 3.23 4.36 14.55
C ARG A 202 4.21 5.36 15.11
N HIS A 203 3.96 5.76 16.35
CA HIS A 203 4.88 6.53 17.16
C HIS A 203 6.08 5.66 17.55
N PRO A 204 7.27 6.24 17.81
CA PRO A 204 8.43 5.49 18.29
C PRO A 204 8.19 4.65 19.55
N GLU A 205 7.25 5.07 20.40
CA GLU A 205 6.82 4.32 21.61
C GLU A 205 5.95 3.09 21.31
N GLY A 206 5.62 2.84 20.04
CA GLY A 206 4.84 1.70 19.60
C GLY A 206 3.33 1.95 19.45
N ARG A 207 2.80 3.08 19.94
CA ARG A 207 1.38 3.44 19.76
C ARG A 207 1.08 3.83 18.32
N MET A 208 -0.14 3.54 17.86
CA MET A 208 -0.65 4.00 16.56
C MET A 208 -1.44 5.30 16.73
N ASP A 209 -1.12 6.31 15.93
CA ASP A 209 -1.81 7.59 15.95
C ASP A 209 -2.33 7.98 14.57
N ALA A 210 -3.55 8.51 14.55
CA ALA A 210 -4.15 9.05 13.35
C ALA A 210 -3.56 10.43 13.04
N LYS A 211 -2.96 10.57 11.87
CA LYS A 211 -2.32 11.80 11.39
C LYS A 211 -3.12 12.40 10.26
N ARG A 212 -3.62 13.60 10.51
CA ARG A 212 -4.42 14.40 9.58
C ARG A 212 -3.55 15.44 8.91
N PHE A 213 -3.52 15.39 7.59
CA PHE A 213 -2.83 16.34 6.72
C PHE A 213 -3.87 17.25 6.08
N VAL A 214 -3.62 18.56 6.10
CA VAL A 214 -4.52 19.54 5.48
C VAL A 214 -4.00 19.86 4.10
N VAL A 215 -4.82 19.58 3.08
CA VAL A 215 -4.57 19.90 1.68
C VAL A 215 -5.39 21.12 1.33
N PHE A 216 -4.73 22.15 0.82
CA PHE A 216 -5.39 23.38 0.41
C PHE A 216 -4.72 24.00 -0.80
N ARG A 217 -5.46 24.84 -1.52
CA ARG A 217 -4.93 25.63 -2.62
C ARG A 217 -4.53 27.01 -2.11
N ASP A 218 -3.26 27.36 -2.30
CA ASP A 218 -2.76 28.72 -2.08
C ASP A 218 -2.44 29.36 -3.44
N LYS A 219 -3.24 30.37 -3.80
CA LYS A 219 -3.28 30.96 -5.14
C LYS A 219 -3.55 29.87 -6.19
N ASN A 220 -2.55 29.50 -6.97
CA ASN A 220 -2.64 28.47 -8.00
C ASN A 220 -1.90 27.17 -7.64
N ARG A 221 -1.23 27.10 -6.48
CA ARG A 221 -0.44 25.93 -6.09
C ARG A 221 -1.11 25.18 -4.94
N MET A 222 -1.11 23.86 -5.04
CA MET A 222 -1.51 22.99 -3.95
C MET A 222 -0.43 23.02 -2.87
N LYS A 223 -0.87 23.05 -1.62
CA LYS A 223 -0.03 22.95 -0.43
C LYS A 223 -0.59 21.89 0.51
N VAL A 224 0.31 21.34 1.31
CA VAL A 224 -0.03 20.43 2.40
C VAL A 224 0.54 21.00 3.68
N THR A 225 -0.31 21.17 4.69
CA THR A 225 0.10 21.37 6.07
C THR A 225 0.10 20.01 6.75
N PRO A 226 1.27 19.41 7.03
CA PRO A 226 1.34 18.19 7.82
C PRO A 226 1.01 18.48 9.30
N PRO A 227 0.67 17.45 10.10
CA PRO A 227 0.51 17.63 11.53
C PRO A 227 1.84 18.03 12.19
N GLU A 228 1.78 18.91 13.20
CA GLU A 228 2.97 19.55 13.80
C GLU A 228 4.01 18.54 14.32
N ASP A 229 3.53 17.40 14.81
CA ASP A 229 4.34 16.35 15.40
C ASP A 229 4.79 15.28 14.41
N ILE A 230 4.49 15.40 13.11
CA ILE A 230 4.80 14.36 12.11
C ILE A 230 6.28 13.97 12.07
N ALA A 231 7.17 14.91 12.41
CA ALA A 231 8.61 14.69 12.44
C ALA A 231 9.01 13.62 13.47
N GLN A 232 8.25 13.46 14.56
CA GLN A 232 8.50 12.47 15.60
C GLN A 232 8.22 11.03 15.13
N TYR A 233 7.40 10.87 14.09
CA TYR A 233 7.00 9.59 13.52
C TYR A 233 7.93 9.14 12.38
N GLN A 234 8.77 10.05 11.90
CA GLN A 234 9.78 9.72 10.91
C GLN A 234 10.98 9.19 11.66
N ALA A 235 11.33 7.93 11.41
CA ALA A 235 12.49 7.34 12.04
C ALA A 235 13.73 8.15 11.62
N ALA A 236 14.30 8.92 12.55
CA ALA A 236 15.69 9.30 12.44
C ALA A 236 16.46 7.98 12.53
N ARG A 237 17.18 7.61 11.47
CA ARG A 237 18.12 6.48 11.48
C ARG A 237 19.01 6.61 12.73
N VAL A 238 18.65 5.92 13.80
CA VAL A 238 19.61 5.63 14.86
C VAL A 238 20.49 4.53 14.28
N ARG A 239 21.73 4.92 14.03
CA ARG A 239 22.81 4.07 13.53
C ARG A 239 23.01 2.84 14.38
#